data_AF-A0A2A4S0Z2-F1
#
_entry.id   AF-A0A2A4S0Z2-F1
#
_cell.length_a   1.000
_cell.length_b   1.000
_cell.length_c   1.000
_cell.angle_alpha   90.00
_cell.angle_beta   90.00
_cell.angle_gamma   90.00
#
_symmetry.space_group_name_H-M   'P 1'
#
loop_
_entity.id
_entity.type
_entity.pdbx_description
1 polymer ?
#
loop_
_entity_poly.entity_id
_entity_poly.type
_entity_poly.pdbx_seq_one_letter_code
_entity_poly.pdbx_strand_id
1 'polypeptide(L)'
;MKNKLSLGNTFWVLLIAAFTTGMGNGSVFGAAVMCAVGRGPFESWGGWGIEAYNPSTFTGFIDCVMLVFGLAFAIITGLAMAKHGGMEARGESSGTW
;
A
#
# COMPACT_ATOMS: atom_id res chain seq x y z
N MET A 1 -28.39 2.34 12.79
CA MET A 1 -28.02 3.37 11.78
C MET A 1 -27.38 2.68 10.57
N LYS A 2 -27.19 3.36 9.42
CA LYS A 2 -26.53 2.78 8.23
C LYS A 2 -25.01 2.94 8.34
N ASN A 3 -24.23 1.93 7.97
CA ASN A 3 -22.77 2.03 7.89
C ASN A 3 -22.38 3.09 6.85
N LYS A 4 -21.71 4.16 7.28
CA LYS A 4 -21.26 5.27 6.44
C LYS A 4 -19.94 4.99 5.73
N LEU A 5 -19.14 4.07 6.26
CA LEU A 5 -17.83 3.66 5.73
C LEU A 5 -17.96 2.42 4.83
N SER A 6 -18.92 2.45 3.90
CA SER A 6 -19.03 1.42 2.86
C SER A 6 -17.87 1.51 1.87
N LEU A 7 -17.58 0.43 1.15
CA LEU A 7 -16.55 0.43 0.09
C LEU A 7 -16.81 1.51 -0.97
N GLY A 8 -18.06 1.74 -1.36
CA GLY A 8 -18.41 2.78 -2.33
C GLY A 8 -18.07 4.19 -1.84
N ASN A 9 -18.26 4.46 -0.53
CA ASN A 9 -17.97 5.76 0.05
C ASN A 9 -16.47 5.96 0.36
N THR A 10 -15.73 4.86 0.52
CA THR A 10 -14.30 4.88 0.90
C THR A 10 -13.36 4.62 -0.27
N PHE A 11 -13.89 4.29 -1.46
CA PHE A 11 -13.11 3.90 -2.62
C PHE A 11 -11.92 4.83 -2.92
N TRP A 12 -12.14 6.14 -3.00
CA TRP A 12 -11.07 7.11 -3.28
C TRP A 12 -10.04 7.23 -2.16
N VAL A 13 -10.47 7.05 -0.91
CA VAL A 13 -9.55 7.05 0.24
C VAL A 13 -8.67 5.80 0.20
N LEU A 14 -9.24 4.64 -0.16
CA LEU A 14 -8.49 3.40 -0.30
C LEU A 14 -7.54 3.46 -1.50
N LEU A 15 -8.01 3.95 -2.65
CA LEU A 15 -7.23 4.01 -3.89
C LEU A 15 -6.10 5.04 -3.85
N ILE A 16 -6.33 6.21 -3.25
CA ILE A 16 -5.33 7.28 -3.22
C ILE A 16 -4.57 7.21 -1.90
N ALA A 17 -5.21 7.54 -0.78
CA ALA A 17 -4.51 7.72 0.49
C ALA A 17 -3.90 6.42 1.02
N ALA A 18 -4.69 5.35 1.12
CA ALA A 18 -4.18 4.08 1.63
C ALA A 18 -3.15 3.47 0.67
N PHE A 19 -3.47 3.38 -0.62
CA PHE A 19 -2.55 2.78 -1.58
C PHE A 19 -1.20 3.53 -1.66
N THR A 20 -1.20 4.87 -1.75
CA THR A 20 0.04 5.65 -1.78
C THR A 20 0.83 5.58 -0.47
N THR A 21 0.14 5.50 0.68
CA THR A 21 0.79 5.26 1.98
C THR A 21 1.50 3.90 2.01
N GLY A 22 0.82 2.85 1.55
CA GLY A 22 1.42 1.52 1.44
C GLY A 22 2.59 1.51 0.46
N MET A 23 2.47 2.15 -0.71
CA MET A 23 3.58 2.30 -1.66
C MET A 23 4.78 3.01 -1.02
N GLY A 24 4.56 4.07 -0.25
CA GLY A 24 5.63 4.77 0.46
C GLY A 24 6.39 3.88 1.45
N ASN A 25 5.68 3.02 2.19
CA ASN A 25 6.33 2.05 3.08
C ASN A 25 7.08 0.96 2.29
N GLY A 26 6.52 0.52 1.17
CA GLY A 26 7.15 -0.43 0.27
C GLY A 26 8.44 0.10 -0.34
N SER A 27 8.51 1.39 -0.69
CA SER A 27 9.72 1.97 -1.28
C SER A 27 10.88 2.01 -0.27
N VAL A 28 10.60 2.32 0.99
CA VAL A 28 11.59 2.30 2.08
C VAL A 28 12.10 0.87 2.30
N PHE A 29 11.20 -0.11 2.36
CA PHE A 29 11.58 -1.52 2.48
C PHE A 29 12.43 -1.98 1.28
N GLY A 30 11.98 -1.71 0.05
CA GLY A 30 12.66 -2.10 -1.17
C GLY A 30 14.06 -1.51 -1.26
N ALA A 31 14.21 -0.21 -0.97
CA ALA A 31 15.51 0.45 -0.93
C ALA A 31 16.43 -0.17 0.14
N ALA A 32 15.92 -0.44 1.34
CA ALA A 32 16.70 -1.07 2.41
C ALA A 32 17.20 -2.47 2.02
N VAL A 33 16.33 -3.30 1.43
CA VAL A 33 16.69 -4.64 0.94
C VAL A 33 17.75 -4.55 -0.14
N MET A 34 17.61 -3.66 -1.11
CA MET A 34 18.59 -3.53 -2.20
C MET A 34 19.94 -2.98 -1.71
N CYS A 35 19.94 -2.12 -0.69
CA CYS A 35 21.16 -1.69 -0.01
C CYS A 35 21.85 -2.85 0.74
N ALA A 36 21.08 -3.79 1.29
CA ALA A 36 21.61 -4.92 2.05
C ALA A 36 22.10 -6.08 1.17
N VAL A 37 21.37 -6.42 0.11
CA VAL A 37 21.68 -7.54 -0.80
C VAL A 37 22.73 -7.14 -1.86
N GLY A 38 22.97 -5.84 -2.02
CA GLY A 38 23.85 -5.28 -3.03
C GLY A 38 23.09 -5.01 -4.34
N ARG A 39 23.31 -3.82 -4.90
CA ARG A 39 22.71 -3.42 -6.18
C ARG A 39 23.52 -3.96 -7.36
N GLY A 40 22.83 -4.37 -8.42
CA GLY A 40 23.47 -4.62 -9.73
C GLY A 40 24.10 -3.33 -10.33
N PRO A 41 24.86 -3.45 -11.42
CA PRO A 41 25.45 -2.32 -12.14
C PRO A 41 24.42 -1.22 -12.44
N PHE A 42 24.85 0.05 -12.48
CA PHE A 42 23.94 1.16 -12.79
C PHE A 42 23.32 1.00 -14.18
N GLU A 43 23.97 0.32 -15.12
CA GLU A 43 23.42 0.06 -16.46
C GLU A 43 22.20 -0.87 -16.46
N SER A 44 22.08 -1.76 -15.46
CA SER A 44 20.96 -2.72 -15.33
C SER A 44 19.92 -2.28 -14.30
N TRP A 45 19.93 -1.01 -13.89
CA TRP A 45 19.05 -0.51 -12.83
C TRP A 45 17.57 -0.45 -13.25
N GLY A 46 17.30 -0.37 -14.56
CA GLY A 46 15.96 -0.45 -15.14
C GLY A 46 15.10 0.80 -14.98
N GLY A 47 15.62 1.98 -14.68
CA GLY A 47 14.77 3.11 -14.29
C GLY A 47 14.06 3.91 -15.38
N TRP A 48 13.82 3.34 -16.56
CA TRP A 48 13.10 4.04 -17.64
C TRP A 48 12.06 3.15 -18.32
N GLY A 49 10.88 3.72 -18.59
CA GLY A 49 9.81 3.07 -19.35
C GLY A 49 9.34 1.76 -18.73
N ILE A 50 9.22 0.71 -19.55
CA ILE A 50 8.72 -0.61 -19.12
C ILE A 50 9.74 -1.36 -18.24
N GLU A 51 11.03 -1.06 -18.36
CA GLU A 51 12.08 -1.70 -17.54
C GLU A 51 11.95 -1.35 -16.05
N ALA A 52 11.29 -0.22 -15.75
CA ALA A 52 11.00 0.20 -14.38
C ALA A 52 9.96 -0.72 -13.72
N TYR A 53 9.25 -1.54 -14.50
CA TYR A 53 8.27 -2.51 -14.01
C TYR A 53 8.75 -3.96 -14.18
N ASN A 54 9.99 -4.18 -14.61
CA ASN A 54 10.61 -5.50 -14.66
C ASN A 54 11.18 -5.87 -13.28
N PRO A 55 10.62 -6.83 -12.54
CA PRO A 55 11.03 -7.14 -11.17
C PRO A 55 12.46 -7.70 -11.06
N SER A 56 13.11 -8.00 -12.18
CA SER A 56 14.52 -8.42 -12.23
C SER A 56 15.49 -7.23 -12.26
N THR A 57 15.01 -5.99 -12.43
CA THR A 57 15.82 -4.78 -12.36
C THR A 57 15.74 -4.17 -10.96
N PHE A 58 16.67 -3.26 -10.64
CA PHE A 58 16.68 -2.59 -9.34
C PHE A 58 15.39 -1.79 -9.11
N THR A 59 15.04 -0.92 -10.07
CA THR A 59 13.83 -0.09 -9.99
C THR A 59 12.58 -0.94 -10.03
N GLY A 60 12.52 -1.96 -10.89
CA GLY A 60 11.34 -2.81 -10.97
C GLY A 60 11.12 -3.73 -9.79
N PHE A 61 12.17 -4.15 -9.08
CA PHE A 61 12.00 -4.77 -7.77
C PHE A 61 11.35 -3.80 -6.78
N ILE A 62 11.84 -2.56 -6.70
CA ILE A 62 11.29 -1.53 -5.80
C ILE A 62 9.83 -1.23 -6.16
N ASP A 63 9.51 -1.01 -7.43
CA ASP A 63 8.14 -0.73 -7.88
C ASP A 63 7.21 -1.91 -7.62
N CYS A 64 7.68 -3.15 -7.81
CA CYS A 64 6.93 -4.35 -7.45
C CYS A 64 6.59 -4.38 -5.95
N VAL A 65 7.58 -4.16 -5.09
CA VAL A 65 7.38 -4.09 -3.63
C VAL A 65 6.42 -2.96 -3.25
N MET A 66 6.55 -1.78 -3.87
CA MET A 66 5.65 -0.64 -3.65
C MET A 66 4.20 -1.02 -3.97
N LEU A 67 3.95 -1.65 -5.12
CA LEU A 67 2.60 -2.09 -5.50
C LEU A 67 2.03 -3.14 -4.54
N VAL A 68 2.84 -4.11 -4.12
CA VAL A 68 2.44 -5.14 -3.16
C VAL A 68 2.07 -4.52 -1.81
N PHE A 69 2.90 -3.63 -1.28
CA PHE A 69 2.62 -2.96 -0.01
C PHE A 69 1.43 -2.00 -0.11
N GLY A 70 1.30 -1.28 -1.23
CA GLY A 70 0.16 -0.42 -1.55
C GLY A 70 -1.15 -1.19 -1.49
N LEU A 71 -1.21 -2.32 -2.21
CA LEU A 71 -2.39 -3.19 -2.24
C LEU A 71 -2.70 -3.78 -0.86
N ALA A 72 -1.69 -4.32 -0.17
CA ALA A 72 -1.87 -4.91 1.15
C ALA A 72 -2.41 -3.88 2.16
N PHE A 73 -1.84 -2.69 2.20
CA PHE A 73 -2.27 -1.64 3.11
C PHE A 73 -3.67 -1.11 2.78
N ALA A 74 -4.02 -0.97 1.49
CA ALA A 74 -5.36 -0.59 1.06
C ALA A 74 -6.42 -1.62 1.49
N ILE A 75 -6.13 -2.92 1.36
CA ILE A 75 -7.03 -3.99 1.83
C ILE A 75 -7.21 -3.93 3.33
N ILE A 76 -6.13 -3.84 4.11
CA ILE A 76 -6.17 -3.76 5.57
C ILE A 76 -6.98 -2.54 6.01
N THR A 77 -6.74 -1.39 5.39
CA THR A 77 -7.48 -0.14 5.68
C THR A 77 -8.97 -0.29 5.36
N GLY A 78 -9.31 -0.90 4.22
CA GLY A 78 -10.70 -1.15 3.84
C GLY A 78 -11.44 -2.04 4.85
N LEU A 79 -10.79 -3.11 5.32
CA LEU A 79 -11.33 -3.98 6.36
C LEU A 79 -11.51 -3.23 7.70
N ALA A 80 -10.54 -2.41 8.08
CA ALA A 80 -10.61 -1.60 9.29
C ALA A 80 -11.76 -0.58 9.24
N MET A 81 -11.91 0.12 8.12
CA MET A 81 -13.01 1.08 7.90
C MET A 81 -14.38 0.40 7.90
N ALA A 82 -14.51 -0.76 7.25
CA ALA A 82 -15.76 -1.52 7.24
C ALA A 82 -16.16 -1.96 8.65
N LYS A 83 -15.19 -2.44 9.45
CA LYS A 83 -15.39 -2.80 10.86
C LYS A 83 -15.81 -1.58 11.68
N HIS A 84 -15.07 -0.48 11.58
CA HIS A 84 -15.34 0.75 12.33
C HIS A 84 -16.74 1.31 12.01
N GLY A 85 -17.10 1.38 10.72
CA GLY A 85 -18.41 1.88 10.31
C GLY A 85 -19.56 0.95 10.72
N GLY A 86 -19.29 -0.35 10.89
CA GLY A 86 -20.23 -1.30 11.48
C GLY A 86 -20.47 -1.04 12.98
N MET A 87 -19.42 -0.72 13.74
CA MET A 87 -19.51 -0.37 15.16
C MET A 87 -20.26 0.96 15.36
N GLU A 88 -19.91 1.99 14.59
CA GLU A 88 -20.62 3.28 14.59
C GLU A 88 -22.12 3.12 14.26
N ALA A 89 -22.44 2.27 13.29
CA ALA A 89 -23.83 2.01 12.88
C ALA A 89 -24.67 1.35 14.00
N ARG A 90 -24.02 0.61 14.90
CA ARG A 90 -24.61 -0.06 16.07
C ARG A 90 -24.63 0.83 17.33
N GLY A 91 -23.96 1.97 17.30
CA GLY A 91 -23.80 2.84 18.47
C GLY A 91 -22.84 2.26 19.52
N GLU A 92 -21.97 1.33 19.12
CA GLU A 92 -20.91 0.80 19.97
C GLU A 92 -19.81 1.85 20.09
N SER A 93 -19.57 2.39 21.30
CA SER A 93 -18.36 3.17 21.55
C SER A 93 -17.20 2.19 21.67
N SER A 94 -16.11 2.42 20.94
CA SER A 94 -14.82 1.76 21.18
C SER A 94 -14.18 2.32 22.46
N GLY A 95 -14.91 2.21 23.57
CA GLY A 95 -14.47 2.61 24.90
C GLY A 95 -13.61 1.54 25.54
N THR A 96 -12.40 1.34 25.00
CA THR A 96 -11.20 0.82 25.69
C THR A 96 -10.03 0.94 24.71
N TRP A 97 -9.21 1.96 24.87
CA TRP A 97 -7.84 2.00 24.38
C TRP A 97 -6.91 1.80 25.56
#